data_AF-A0A953RF48-F1
#
_entry.id   AF-A0A953RF48-F1
#
_cell.length_a   1.000
_cell.length_b   1.000
_cell.length_c   1.000
_cell.angle_alpha   90.00
_cell.angle_beta   90.00
_cell.angle_gamma   90.00
#
_symmetry.space_group_name_H-M   'P 1'
#
loop_
_entity.id
_entity.type
_entity.pdbx_description
1 polymer ?
#
loop_
_entity_poly.entity_id
_entity_poly.type
_entity_poly.pdbx_seq_one_letter_code
_entity_poly.pdbx_strand_id
1 'polypeptide(L)'
;MMPVLTKYQAEGKVVAVAQETADQRNETISMGGYKLNFSFGGGRGPVPPQVQGQAALAAQASRPPQPNQGFALIINTGPDEFLLVGQGFSMTAAPETPGPKIAGFGSIDEDRYEKGMWIPGRRINGDESGGGSRGSIRGPYVGMLRIKLYRYE
;
A
#
# COMPACT_ATOMS: atom_id res chain seq x y z
N MET A 1 1.04 -18.72 2.93
CA MET A 1 0.81 -17.69 3.94
C MET A 1 1.17 -18.15 5.33
N MET A 2 0.59 -19.22 5.90
CA MET A 2 0.95 -19.64 7.27
C MET A 2 2.46 -19.87 7.52
N PRO A 3 3.26 -20.53 6.65
CA PRO A 3 4.68 -20.75 6.95
C PRO A 3 5.54 -19.48 6.98
N VAL A 4 5.21 -18.47 6.16
CA VAL A 4 5.94 -17.19 6.08
C VAL A 4 5.55 -16.27 7.21
N LEU A 5 4.26 -16.22 7.56
CA LEU A 5 3.78 -15.46 8.71
C LEU A 5 4.39 -15.98 10.01
N THR A 6 4.41 -17.29 10.23
CA THR A 6 4.99 -17.86 11.46
C THR A 6 6.48 -17.55 11.63
N LYS A 7 7.25 -17.52 10.52
CA LYS A 7 8.68 -17.18 10.56
C LYS A 7 8.90 -15.71 10.95
N TYR A 8 8.26 -14.77 10.25
CA TYR A 8 8.53 -13.34 10.45
C TYR A 8 7.78 -12.74 11.64
N GLN A 9 6.65 -13.33 12.06
CA GLN A 9 5.94 -12.93 13.27
C GLN A 9 6.78 -13.19 14.52
N ALA A 10 7.51 -14.31 14.57
CA ALA A 10 8.44 -14.61 15.66
C ALA A 10 9.65 -13.66 15.71
N GLU A 11 10.01 -13.03 14.58
CA GLU A 11 11.10 -12.06 14.46
C GLU A 11 10.64 -10.60 14.71
N GLY A 12 9.36 -10.36 15.01
CA GLY A 12 8.81 -9.00 15.23
C GLY A 12 8.77 -8.13 13.97
N LYS A 13 8.88 -8.72 12.78
CA LYS A 13 8.93 -8.01 11.47
C LYS A 13 7.57 -7.92 10.77
N VAL A 14 6.49 -8.05 11.54
CA VAL A 14 5.12 -8.06 11.04
C VAL A 14 4.32 -6.99 11.77
N VAL A 15 3.71 -6.07 11.01
CA VAL A 15 2.83 -5.02 11.53
C VAL A 15 1.57 -4.99 10.69
N ALA A 16 0.42 -4.76 11.31
CA ALA A 16 -0.84 -4.53 10.61
C ALA A 16 -1.28 -3.08 10.80
N VAL A 17 -1.82 -2.50 9.74
CA VAL A 17 -2.48 -1.18 9.74
C VAL A 17 -3.87 -1.35 9.14
N ALA A 18 -4.87 -0.69 9.71
CA ALA A 18 -6.24 -0.77 9.24
C ALA A 18 -6.94 0.57 9.40
N GLN A 19 -7.89 0.83 8.51
CA GLN A 19 -8.82 1.93 8.64
C GLN A 19 -9.89 1.56 9.67
N GLU A 20 -9.72 2.00 10.93
CA GLU A 20 -10.69 1.71 12.00
C GLU A 20 -11.96 2.57 11.84
N THR A 21 -11.82 3.80 11.35
CA THR A 21 -12.93 4.73 11.11
C THR A 21 -12.87 5.32 9.70
N ALA A 22 -14.00 5.78 9.16
CA ALA A 22 -14.05 6.41 7.84
C ALA A 22 -13.15 7.67 7.72
N ASP A 23 -12.88 8.31 8.85
CA ASP A 23 -12.06 9.52 8.95
C ASP A 23 -10.55 9.22 9.06
N GLN A 24 -10.18 8.05 9.56
CA GLN A 24 -8.79 7.61 9.69
C GLN A 24 -8.24 7.11 8.34
N ARG A 25 -7.82 8.07 7.52
CA ARG A 25 -7.37 7.77 6.15
C ARG A 25 -5.88 7.57 6.01
N ASN A 26 -5.08 7.89 7.02
CA ASN A 26 -3.62 7.77 6.93
C ASN A 26 -3.03 7.13 8.17
N GLU A 27 -2.11 6.19 7.96
CA GLU A 27 -1.33 5.53 9.00
C GLU A 27 0.16 5.61 8.65
N THR A 28 1.01 5.83 9.65
CA THR A 28 2.46 5.87 9.43
C THR A 28 3.15 4.92 10.39
N ILE A 29 4.01 4.06 9.86
CA ILE A 29 4.79 3.11 10.64
C ILE A 29 6.28 3.25 10.32
N SER A 30 7.13 3.02 11.30
CA SER A 30 8.59 2.93 11.12
C SER A 30 9.00 1.46 11.09
N MET A 31 9.57 1.00 9.97
CA MET A 31 10.00 -0.39 9.80
C MET A 31 11.15 -0.47 8.79
N GLY A 32 12.14 -1.33 9.06
CA GLY A 32 13.25 -1.59 8.13
C GLY A 32 14.10 -0.35 7.79
N GLY A 33 14.11 0.67 8.65
CA GLY A 33 14.82 1.94 8.41
C GLY A 33 14.05 2.93 7.51
N TYR A 34 12.74 2.75 7.34
CA TYR A 34 11.85 3.62 6.59
C TYR A 34 10.61 4.01 7.39
N LYS A 35 10.12 5.24 7.17
CA LYS A 35 8.73 5.62 7.42
C LYS A 35 7.89 5.16 6.24
N LEU A 36 6.99 4.23 6.48
CA LEU A 36 5.99 3.80 5.52
C LEU A 36 4.69 4.51 5.82
N ASN A 37 4.22 5.34 4.89
CA ASN A 37 2.96 6.05 5.00
C ASN A 37 1.90 5.33 4.16
N PHE A 38 0.84 4.87 4.82
CA PHE A 38 -0.31 4.22 4.22
C PHE A 38 -1.46 5.21 4.15
N SER A 39 -2.11 5.29 2.99
CA SER A 39 -3.34 6.04 2.79
C SER A 39 -4.46 5.11 2.33
N PHE A 40 -5.63 5.19 2.97
CA PHE A 40 -6.81 4.38 2.71
C PHE A 40 -7.90 5.20 2.03
N GLY A 41 -8.72 4.56 1.19
CA GLY A 41 -9.83 5.23 0.50
C GLY A 41 -9.45 6.02 -0.76
N GLY A 42 -8.19 5.91 -1.22
CA GLY A 42 -7.68 6.58 -2.43
C GLY A 42 -8.10 5.96 -3.78
N GLY A 43 -9.05 5.03 -3.77
CA GLY A 43 -9.64 4.52 -5.00
C GLY A 43 -10.40 5.64 -5.71
N ARG A 44 -9.90 6.09 -6.87
CA ARG A 44 -10.75 6.77 -7.86
C ARG A 44 -11.91 5.82 -8.12
N GLY A 45 -13.07 6.13 -7.53
CA GLY A 45 -14.33 5.59 -8.04
C GLY A 45 -14.51 6.04 -9.48
N PRO A 46 -15.53 5.54 -10.20
CA PRO A 46 -15.89 6.10 -11.50
C PRO A 46 -15.87 7.62 -11.37
N VAL A 47 -15.04 8.26 -12.20
CA VAL A 47 -14.95 9.72 -12.26
C VAL A 47 -16.37 10.19 -12.58
N PRO A 48 -17.06 10.91 -11.68
CA PRO A 48 -18.32 11.54 -12.08
C PRO A 48 -18.02 12.40 -13.30
N PRO A 49 -18.92 12.49 -14.30
CA PRO A 49 -18.74 13.45 -15.40
C PRO A 49 -18.30 14.79 -14.81
N GLN A 50 -17.27 15.40 -15.39
CA GLN A 50 -16.54 16.54 -14.84
C GLN A 50 -17.49 17.72 -14.57
N VAL A 51 -18.15 17.73 -13.41
CA VAL A 51 -18.93 18.88 -12.95
C VAL A 51 -17.93 19.88 -12.39
N GLN A 52 -17.55 20.87 -13.20
CA GLN A 52 -16.68 21.95 -12.77
C GLN A 52 -17.35 22.79 -11.68
N GLY A 53 -16.55 23.29 -10.73
CA GLY A 53 -16.99 24.22 -9.68
C GLY A 53 -17.53 23.54 -8.42
N GLN A 54 -18.28 24.30 -7.63
CA GLN A 54 -18.76 23.91 -6.28
C GLN A 54 -19.58 22.59 -6.27
N ALA A 55 -20.11 22.18 -7.42
CA ALA A 55 -20.82 20.91 -7.59
C ALA A 55 -19.92 19.66 -7.50
N ALA A 56 -18.64 19.72 -7.91
CA ALA A 56 -17.69 18.61 -7.71
C ALA A 56 -17.35 18.40 -6.24
N LEU A 57 -17.25 19.49 -5.46
CA LEU A 57 -17.00 19.43 -4.02
C LEU A 57 -18.22 18.86 -3.27
N ALA A 58 -19.43 19.27 -3.66
CA ALA A 58 -20.68 18.72 -3.12
C ALA A 58 -20.88 17.24 -3.48
N ALA A 59 -20.53 16.82 -4.70
CA ALA A 59 -20.61 15.42 -5.14
C ALA A 59 -19.55 14.53 -4.46
N GLN A 60 -18.37 15.06 -4.12
CA GLN A 60 -17.39 14.37 -3.29
C GLN A 60 -17.86 14.23 -1.83
N ALA A 61 -18.53 15.26 -1.30
CA ALA A 61 -19.06 15.27 0.06
C ALA A 61 -20.29 14.36 0.27
N SER A 62 -21.02 14.04 -0.81
CA SER A 62 -22.22 13.19 -0.78
C SER A 62 -21.97 11.75 -1.23
N ARG A 63 -20.70 11.35 -1.45
CA ARG A 63 -20.37 9.94 -1.72
C ARG A 63 -20.67 9.13 -0.45
N PRO A 64 -21.61 8.16 -0.48
CA PRO A 64 -21.86 7.33 0.69
C PRO A 64 -20.54 6.66 1.09
N PRO A 65 -20.21 6.60 2.39
CA PRO A 65 -19.03 5.90 2.86
C PRO A 65 -19.08 4.48 2.31
N GLN A 66 -18.16 4.15 1.41
CA GLN A 66 -18.07 2.78 0.92
C GLN A 66 -17.56 1.93 2.08
N PRO A 67 -18.17 0.78 2.38
CA PRO A 67 -17.79 -0.08 3.51
C PRO A 67 -16.41 -0.74 3.36
N ASN A 68 -15.58 -0.28 2.42
CA ASN A 68 -14.24 -0.81 2.23
C ASN A 68 -13.27 -0.15 3.21
N GLN A 69 -13.24 -0.68 4.44
CA GLN A 69 -12.15 -0.43 5.38
C GLN A 69 -10.87 -0.99 4.75
N GLY A 70 -9.98 -0.09 4.33
CA GLY A 70 -8.67 -0.50 3.84
C GLY A 70 -7.83 -1.08 4.97
N PHE A 71 -6.99 -2.06 4.67
CA PHE A 71 -6.03 -2.61 5.63
C PHE A 71 -4.79 -3.10 4.89
N ALA A 72 -3.66 -3.16 5.60
CA ALA A 72 -2.43 -3.77 5.12
C ALA A 72 -1.73 -4.51 6.26
N LEU A 73 -1.29 -5.72 5.96
CA LEU A 73 -0.31 -6.48 6.71
C LEU A 73 1.04 -6.26 6.05
N ILE A 74 1.98 -5.68 6.77
CA ILE A 74 3.33 -5.39 6.35
C ILE A 74 4.28 -6.44 6.93
N ILE A 75 5.11 -7.02 6.09
CA ILE A 75 6.16 -7.95 6.49
C ILE A 75 7.48 -7.45 5.92
N ASN A 76 8.47 -7.16 6.75
CA ASN A 76 9.82 -6.86 6.28
C ASN A 76 10.56 -8.18 5.98
N THR A 77 10.67 -8.52 4.69
CA THR A 77 11.24 -9.80 4.24
C THR A 77 12.75 -9.76 4.08
N GLY A 78 13.33 -8.57 3.96
CA GLY A 78 14.77 -8.32 3.85
C GLY A 78 15.14 -6.83 3.89
N PRO A 79 16.42 -6.48 3.70
CA PRO A 79 16.84 -5.09 3.54
C PRO A 79 16.11 -4.44 2.37
N ASP A 80 15.48 -3.29 2.62
CA ASP A 80 14.71 -2.54 1.62
C ASP A 80 13.57 -3.34 0.96
N GLU A 81 13.19 -4.50 1.51
CA GLU A 81 12.20 -5.41 0.93
C GLU A 81 11.02 -5.63 1.86
N PHE A 82 9.82 -5.49 1.30
CA PHE A 82 8.56 -5.59 2.03
C PHE A 82 7.55 -6.43 1.26
N LEU A 83 6.84 -7.29 1.98
CA LEU A 83 5.63 -7.96 1.49
C LEU A 83 4.42 -7.29 2.14
N LEU A 84 3.55 -6.74 1.31
CA LEU A 84 2.29 -6.12 1.74
C LEU A 84 1.13 -7.01 1.35
N VAL A 85 0.22 -7.28 2.26
CA VAL A 85 -1.00 -8.03 1.99
C VAL A 85 -2.19 -7.26 2.51
N GLY A 86 -3.17 -6.97 1.65
CA GLY A 86 -4.33 -6.21 2.10
C GLY A 86 -5.15 -5.66 0.96
N GLN A 87 -5.88 -4.60 1.24
CA GLN A 87 -6.88 -4.04 0.35
C GLN A 87 -6.98 -2.52 0.51
N GLY A 88 -7.23 -1.82 -0.60
CA GLY A 88 -7.70 -0.44 -0.57
C GLY A 88 -6.71 0.60 -0.04
N PHE A 89 -5.40 0.33 -0.14
CA PHE A 89 -4.36 1.22 0.36
C PHE A 89 -3.41 1.70 -0.75
N SER A 90 -2.77 2.84 -0.51
CA SER A 90 -1.56 3.29 -1.21
C SER A 90 -0.46 3.53 -0.19
N MET A 91 0.77 3.10 -0.50
CA MET A 91 1.94 3.23 0.37
C MET A 91 3.00 4.10 -0.29
N THR A 92 3.56 5.06 0.45
CA THR A 92 4.81 5.74 0.15
C THR A 92 5.87 5.41 1.21
N ALA A 93 7.14 5.64 0.90
CA ALA A 93 8.25 5.36 1.81
C ALA A 93 9.20 6.56 1.89
N ALA A 94 9.75 6.82 3.07
CA ALA A 94 10.79 7.80 3.30
C ALA A 94 11.92 7.18 4.17
N PRO A 95 13.21 7.34 3.82
CA PRO A 95 14.32 6.88 4.65
C PRO A 95 14.32 7.53 6.05
N GLU A 96 14.66 6.75 7.09
CA GLU A 96 14.85 7.26 8.46
C GLU A 96 16.30 7.27 8.93
N THR A 97 17.21 6.69 8.15
CA THR A 97 18.63 6.56 8.52
C THR A 97 19.47 7.55 7.72
N PRO A 98 20.70 7.88 8.18
CA PRO A 98 21.65 8.67 7.39
C PRO A 98 21.89 8.09 5.99
N GLY A 99 22.19 8.96 5.03
CA GLY A 99 22.42 8.60 3.62
C GLY A 99 21.47 9.32 2.66
N PRO A 100 21.25 8.77 1.45
CA PRO A 100 20.38 9.39 0.46
C PRO A 100 18.96 9.53 0.97
N LYS A 101 18.36 10.70 0.73
CA LYS A 101 17.14 11.17 1.43
C LYS A 101 15.84 10.73 0.78
N ILE A 102 15.89 10.21 -0.44
CA ILE A 102 14.71 9.80 -1.19
C ILE A 102 14.68 8.29 -1.31
N ALA A 103 13.50 7.69 -1.09
CA ALA A 103 13.24 6.29 -1.36
C ALA A 103 12.38 6.15 -2.63
N GLY A 104 12.88 5.40 -3.60
CA GLY A 104 12.15 5.01 -4.81
C GLY A 104 11.70 3.55 -4.74
N PHE A 105 10.63 3.23 -5.47
CA PHE A 105 10.14 1.87 -5.64
C PHE A 105 10.84 1.24 -6.85
N GLY A 106 11.84 0.39 -6.60
CA GLY A 106 12.65 -0.24 -7.65
C GLY A 106 11.94 -1.42 -8.31
N SER A 107 11.19 -2.20 -7.54
CA SER A 107 10.27 -3.19 -8.09
C SER A 107 9.01 -3.29 -7.24
N ILE A 108 7.88 -3.46 -7.91
CA ILE A 108 6.59 -3.74 -7.30
C ILE A 108 6.00 -4.94 -8.05
N ASP A 109 5.88 -6.06 -7.38
CA ASP A 109 5.31 -7.30 -7.92
C ASP A 109 3.97 -7.56 -7.27
N GLU A 110 2.91 -7.61 -8.08
CA GLU A 110 1.62 -8.10 -7.65
C GLU A 110 1.64 -9.63 -7.65
N ASP A 111 1.43 -10.23 -6.48
CA ASP A 111 1.34 -11.67 -6.30
C ASP A 111 -0.06 -12.04 -5.80
N ARG A 112 -0.45 -13.32 -5.96
CA ARG A 112 -1.65 -13.88 -5.35
C ARG A 112 -1.27 -15.09 -4.50
N TYR A 113 -2.10 -15.35 -3.49
CA TYR A 113 -2.00 -16.56 -2.70
C TYR A 113 -3.31 -17.33 -2.81
N GLU A 114 -3.31 -18.42 -3.56
CA GLU A 114 -4.49 -19.23 -3.81
C GLU A 114 -4.19 -20.69 -3.48
N LYS A 115 -5.13 -21.34 -2.78
CA LYS A 115 -5.07 -22.79 -2.46
C LYS A 115 -3.72 -23.23 -1.86
N GLY A 116 -3.11 -22.40 -1.02
CA GLY A 116 -1.85 -22.73 -0.35
C GLY A 116 -0.59 -22.40 -1.15
N MET A 117 -0.71 -21.93 -2.39
CA MET A 117 0.41 -21.68 -3.30
C MET A 117 0.60 -20.19 -3.60
N TRP A 118 1.86 -19.78 -3.73
CA TRP A 118 2.21 -18.49 -4.31
C TRP A 118 2.00 -18.56 -5.82
N ILE A 119 1.22 -17.61 -6.33
CA ILE A 119 1.02 -17.44 -7.76
C ILE A 119 1.62 -16.07 -8.12
N PRO A 120 2.75 -16.03 -8.84
CA PRO A 120 3.30 -14.77 -9.30
C PRO A 120 2.31 -14.11 -10.26
N GLY A 121 2.04 -12.83 -10.07
CA GLY A 121 1.20 -12.06 -10.97
C GLY A 121 2.05 -11.24 -11.93
N ARG A 122 1.98 -9.92 -11.80
CA ARG A 122 2.59 -8.98 -12.74
C ARG A 122 3.45 -7.94 -12.03
N ARG A 123 4.45 -7.42 -12.75
CA ARG A 123 5.22 -6.24 -12.35
C ARG A 123 4.39 -4.98 -12.55
N ILE A 124 4.27 -4.16 -11.52
CA ILE A 124 3.63 -2.84 -11.56
C ILE A 124 4.70 -1.78 -11.88
N ASN A 125 4.42 -0.89 -12.83
CA ASN A 125 5.36 0.16 -13.25
C ASN A 125 4.61 1.40 -13.78
N GLY A 126 5.34 2.44 -14.19
CA GLY A 126 4.78 3.61 -14.86
C GLY A 126 3.73 4.33 -13.99
N ASP A 127 2.60 4.67 -14.61
CA ASP A 127 1.49 5.38 -13.97
C ASP A 127 0.84 4.59 -12.82
N GLU A 128 0.83 3.25 -12.90
CA GLU A 128 0.32 2.39 -11.83
C GLU A 128 1.11 2.56 -10.52
N SER A 129 2.41 2.84 -10.64
CA SER A 129 3.33 3.13 -9.51
C SER A 129 3.52 4.63 -9.23
N GLY A 130 2.83 5.51 -9.95
CA GLY A 130 3.05 6.96 -9.90
C GLY A 130 4.49 7.35 -10.31
N GLY A 131 5.07 6.66 -11.29
CA GLY A 131 6.45 6.83 -11.71
C GLY A 131 7.47 6.31 -10.70
N GLY A 132 7.14 5.25 -9.95
CA GLY A 132 8.02 4.68 -8.93
C GLY A 132 7.95 5.37 -7.56
N SER A 133 6.91 6.16 -7.30
CA SER A 133 6.73 6.91 -6.04
C SER A 133 5.84 6.22 -5.01
N ARG A 134 5.05 5.21 -5.42
CA ARG A 134 4.12 4.51 -4.52
C ARG A 134 3.76 3.10 -4.99
N GLY A 135 3.45 2.22 -4.03
CA GLY A 135 2.75 0.96 -4.25
C GLY A 135 1.28 1.08 -3.90
N SER A 136 0.36 0.42 -4.61
CA SER A 136 -1.08 0.54 -4.32
C SER A 136 -1.85 -0.72 -4.67
N ILE A 137 -2.77 -1.12 -3.79
CA ILE A 137 -3.78 -2.14 -4.08
C ILE A 137 -5.13 -1.42 -4.21
N ARG A 138 -5.68 -1.41 -5.41
CA ARG A 138 -6.97 -0.76 -5.71
C ARG A 138 -8.10 -1.78 -5.75
N GLY A 139 -9.28 -1.38 -5.32
CA GLY A 139 -10.51 -2.17 -5.44
C GLY A 139 -10.85 -3.01 -4.20
N PRO A 140 -11.91 -3.83 -4.29
CA PRO A 140 -12.48 -4.55 -3.15
C PRO A 140 -11.80 -5.89 -2.85
N TYR A 141 -10.71 -6.23 -3.56
CA TYR A 141 -10.06 -7.53 -3.44
C TYR A 141 -8.82 -7.44 -2.56
N VAL A 142 -8.58 -8.50 -1.78
CA VAL A 142 -7.32 -8.68 -1.07
C VAL A 142 -6.26 -9.08 -2.09
N GLY A 143 -5.20 -8.28 -2.16
CA GLY A 143 -4.04 -8.53 -3.00
C GLY A 143 -2.75 -8.59 -2.17
N MET A 144 -1.66 -8.87 -2.86
CA MET A 144 -0.33 -8.89 -2.27
C MET A 144 0.65 -8.16 -3.18
N LEU A 145 1.50 -7.32 -2.58
CA LEU A 145 2.59 -6.64 -3.26
C LEU A 145 3.92 -7.03 -2.62
N ARG A 146 4.86 -7.53 -3.42
CA ARG A 146 6.27 -7.60 -3.03
C ARG A 146 6.98 -6.37 -3.56
N ILE A 147 7.62 -5.62 -2.66
CA ILE A 147 8.18 -4.32 -2.95
C ILE A 147 9.65 -4.33 -2.59
N LYS A 148 10.48 -3.83 -3.51
CA LYS A 148 11.87 -3.52 -3.24
C LYS A 148 12.11 -2.02 -3.41
N LEU A 149 12.60 -1.40 -2.36
CA LEU A 149 12.97 0.00 -2.34
C LEU A 149 14.44 0.18 -2.72
N TYR A 150 14.78 1.37 -3.18
CA TYR A 150 16.16 1.84 -3.32
C TYR A 150 16.22 3.30 -2.90
N ARG A 151 17.43 3.80 -2.63
CA ARG A 151 17.63 5.18 -2.19
C ARG A 151 18.42 6.00 -3.19
N TYR A 152 18.09 7.28 -3.30
CA TYR A 152 18.75 8.26 -4.16
C TYR A 152 18.65 9.69 -3.59
N GLU A 153 19.35 10.64 -4.20
CA GLU A 153 19.41 12.06 -3.81
C GLU A 153 18.31 12.92 -4.44
#